data_AF-A0A1Q6RAB0-F1
#
_entry.id   AF-A0A1Q6RAB0-F1
#
_cell.length_a   1.000
_cell.length_b   1.000
_cell.length_c   1.000
_cell.angle_alpha   90.00
_cell.angle_beta   90.00
_cell.angle_gamma   90.00
#
_symmetry.space_group_name_H-M   'P 1'
#
loop_
_entity.id
_entity.type
_entity.pdbx_description
1 polymer ?
#
loop_
_entity_poly.entity_id
_entity_poly.type
_entity_poly.pdbx_seq_one_letter_code
_entity_poly.pdbx_strand_id
1 'polypeptide(L)'
;MFYKNARIFTPDFRFHTGAFEVRDGLFGEILPENVPADAVDLNGATVIPGLIDVHSHGNSGADFSDGDYEGLKRMAAFYAKCGVTSFAPASMTLPYDVLEKAFATAKQLHAEAPEGLSRLMGIQMEGPYFSYKKRGAQNPDYLKDPDFEGFKKLYEGCGGLVRIVDVAPELPGAAEFVAKAKELCTVSIAHTDSDYDHARAAPTCTTPCPPSTTATPASFPPQWRPRAFRLRSFATVTISILPLSVSPSPCSVTGWC
;
A
#
# COMPACT_ATOMS: atom_id res chain seq x y z
N MET A 1 -17.62 -15.32 -17.44
CA MET A 1 -17.62 -16.54 -16.61
C MET A 1 -18.44 -16.27 -15.37
N PHE A 2 -19.19 -17.26 -14.89
CA PHE A 2 -19.95 -17.16 -13.64
C PHE A 2 -19.35 -18.09 -12.60
N TYR A 3 -19.36 -17.64 -11.35
CA TYR A 3 -18.94 -18.39 -10.19
C TYR A 3 -20.09 -18.43 -9.18
N LYS A 4 -20.29 -19.56 -8.52
CA LYS A 4 -21.41 -19.78 -7.57
C LYS A 4 -20.93 -20.41 -6.26
N ASN A 5 -21.81 -20.41 -5.26
CA ASN A 5 -21.57 -21.01 -3.95
C ASN A 5 -20.30 -20.43 -3.28
N ALA A 6 -20.23 -19.10 -3.18
CA ALA A 6 -19.14 -18.40 -2.52
C ALA A 6 -19.66 -17.47 -1.42
N ARG A 7 -18.81 -17.24 -0.41
CA ARG A 7 -18.99 -16.20 0.61
C ARG A 7 -18.28 -14.93 0.15
N ILE A 8 -19.01 -14.00 -0.45
CA ILE A 8 -18.49 -12.85 -1.18
C ILE A 8 -18.52 -11.61 -0.29
N PHE A 9 -17.40 -10.90 -0.18
CA PHE A 9 -17.35 -9.58 0.46
C PHE A 9 -17.81 -8.50 -0.53
N THR A 10 -18.84 -7.75 -0.16
CA THR A 10 -19.55 -6.81 -1.04
C THR A 10 -19.35 -5.34 -0.64
N PRO A 11 -19.72 -4.38 -1.50
CA PRO A 11 -19.58 -2.95 -1.22
C PRO A 11 -20.33 -2.42 0.01
N ASP A 12 -21.28 -3.17 0.56
CA ASP A 12 -21.96 -2.86 1.83
C ASP A 12 -21.14 -3.28 3.07
N PHE A 13 -19.88 -3.69 2.88
CA PHE A 13 -18.94 -4.15 3.91
C PHE A 13 -19.42 -5.39 4.67
N ARG A 14 -20.14 -6.29 3.99
CA ARG A 14 -20.63 -7.55 4.56
C ARG A 14 -20.31 -8.73 3.67
N PHE A 15 -20.42 -9.92 4.25
CA PHE A 15 -20.33 -11.17 3.52
C PHE A 15 -21.73 -11.68 3.16
N HIS A 16 -21.92 -12.00 1.88
CA HIS A 16 -23.14 -12.63 1.37
C HIS A 16 -22.80 -13.94 0.68
N THR A 17 -23.63 -14.95 0.87
CA THR A 17 -23.49 -16.21 0.13
C THR A 17 -24.21 -16.08 -1.20
N GLY A 18 -23.52 -16.39 -2.30
CA GLY A 18 -24.15 -16.37 -3.62
C GLY A 18 -23.18 -16.60 -4.77
N ALA A 19 -23.41 -15.87 -5.85
CA ALA A 19 -22.71 -15.98 -7.12
C ALA A 19 -22.20 -14.61 -7.60
N PHE A 20 -21.28 -14.61 -8.55
CA PHE A 20 -20.80 -13.39 -9.22
C PHE A 20 -20.36 -13.67 -10.66
N GLU A 21 -20.38 -12.63 -11.48
CA GLU A 21 -19.86 -12.65 -12.85
C GLU A 21 -18.42 -12.11 -12.91
N VAL A 22 -17.60 -12.69 -13.77
CA VAL A 22 -16.36 -12.09 -14.25
C VAL A 22 -16.42 -11.99 -15.77
N ARG A 23 -16.31 -10.78 -16.31
CA ARG A 23 -16.36 -10.51 -17.76
C ARG A 23 -15.08 -9.79 -18.16
N ASP A 24 -14.35 -10.36 -19.12
CA ASP A 24 -13.09 -9.79 -19.63
C ASP A 24 -12.07 -9.44 -18.53
N GLY A 25 -11.99 -10.30 -17.50
CA GLY A 25 -11.11 -10.10 -16.34
C GLY A 25 -11.60 -9.08 -15.31
N LEU A 26 -12.77 -8.47 -15.52
CA LEU A 26 -13.40 -7.52 -14.60
C LEU A 26 -14.47 -8.19 -13.76
N PHE A 27 -14.55 -7.80 -12.49
CA PHE A 27 -15.65 -8.20 -11.60
C PHE A 27 -16.94 -7.53 -12.07
N GLY A 28 -17.94 -8.35 -12.42
CA GLY A 28 -19.23 -7.92 -12.94
C GLY A 28 -20.29 -7.86 -11.84
N GLU A 29 -21.49 -8.33 -12.17
CA GLU A 29 -22.62 -8.34 -11.25
C GLU A 29 -22.37 -9.29 -10.07
N ILE A 30 -22.75 -8.84 -8.87
CA ILE A 30 -22.69 -9.60 -7.62
C ILE A 30 -24.10 -10.02 -7.25
N LEU A 31 -24.28 -11.29 -6.91
CA LEU A 31 -25.58 -11.91 -6.67
C LEU A 31 -26.52 -11.81 -7.89
N PRO A 32 -26.08 -12.19 -9.11
CA PRO A 32 -26.93 -12.12 -10.29
C PRO A 32 -28.15 -13.04 -10.12
N GLU A 33 -29.33 -12.56 -10.54
CA GLU A 33 -30.59 -13.31 -10.43
C GLU A 33 -30.57 -14.61 -11.26
N ASN A 34 -29.85 -14.61 -12.38
CA ASN A 34 -29.77 -15.73 -13.31
C ASN A 34 -28.32 -16.26 -13.39
N VAL A 35 -28.03 -17.31 -12.62
CA VAL A 35 -26.73 -17.99 -12.66
C VAL A 35 -26.81 -19.17 -13.65
N PRO A 36 -25.97 -19.20 -14.70
CA PRO A 36 -25.91 -20.33 -15.63
C PRO A 36 -25.60 -21.67 -14.93
N ALA A 37 -26.15 -22.77 -15.46
CA ALA A 37 -25.96 -24.10 -14.87
C ALA A 37 -24.48 -24.53 -14.82
N ASP A 38 -23.70 -24.11 -15.83
CA ASP A 38 -22.27 -24.36 -16.00
C ASP A 38 -21.36 -23.37 -15.23
N ALA A 39 -21.93 -22.53 -14.36
CA ALA A 39 -21.13 -21.69 -13.47
C ALA A 39 -20.22 -22.52 -12.56
N VAL A 40 -19.00 -22.03 -12.35
CA VAL A 40 -17.95 -22.69 -11.56
C VAL A 40 -18.33 -22.68 -10.08
N ASP A 41 -18.41 -23.86 -9.45
CA ASP A 41 -18.70 -23.99 -8.02
C ASP A 41 -17.44 -23.72 -7.20
N LEU A 42 -17.52 -22.72 -6.31
CA LEU A 42 -16.43 -22.33 -5.42
C LEU A 42 -16.45 -23.06 -4.07
N ASN A 43 -17.36 -24.02 -3.88
CA ASN A 43 -17.42 -24.91 -2.71
C ASN A 43 -17.43 -24.17 -1.36
N GLY A 44 -18.12 -23.03 -1.29
CA GLY A 44 -18.20 -22.19 -0.09
C GLY A 44 -16.98 -21.32 0.15
N ALA A 45 -16.04 -21.20 -0.81
CA ALA A 45 -14.85 -20.38 -0.66
C ALA A 45 -15.19 -18.91 -0.36
N THR A 46 -14.29 -18.24 0.36
CA THR A 46 -14.41 -16.81 0.64
C THR A 46 -13.80 -16.00 -0.48
N VAL A 47 -14.55 -15.03 -1.00
CA VAL A 47 -14.12 -14.15 -2.08
C VAL A 47 -14.03 -12.74 -1.51
N ILE A 48 -12.82 -12.18 -1.54
CA ILE A 48 -12.52 -10.80 -1.16
C ILE A 48 -11.85 -10.10 -2.34
N PRO A 49 -11.86 -8.75 -2.37
CA PRO A 49 -10.95 -8.01 -3.24
C PRO A 49 -9.52 -8.48 -3.04
N GLY A 50 -8.76 -8.56 -4.13
CA GLY A 50 -7.34 -8.93 -4.06
C GLY A 50 -6.57 -8.00 -3.13
N LEU A 51 -5.63 -8.58 -2.38
CA LEU A 51 -4.85 -7.81 -1.40
C LEU A 51 -3.87 -6.89 -2.13
N ILE A 52 -3.62 -5.73 -1.52
CA ILE A 52 -2.62 -4.76 -1.99
C ILE A 52 -1.53 -4.68 -0.93
N ASP A 53 -0.31 -5.06 -1.31
CA ASP A 53 0.86 -4.93 -0.43
C ASP A 53 1.64 -3.67 -0.80
N VAL A 54 1.62 -2.69 0.09
CA VAL A 54 2.27 -1.39 -0.15
C VAL A 54 3.68 -1.30 0.43
N HIS A 55 4.11 -2.30 1.22
CA HIS A 55 5.36 -2.23 1.97
C HIS A 55 5.97 -3.63 2.12
N SER A 56 6.88 -3.97 1.21
CA SER A 56 7.63 -5.22 1.26
C SER A 56 8.96 -5.08 0.55
N HIS A 57 10.06 -5.44 1.21
CA HIS A 57 11.40 -5.35 0.64
C HIS A 57 11.72 -6.51 -0.31
N GLY A 58 11.40 -7.73 0.11
CA GLY A 58 11.89 -8.93 -0.54
C GLY A 58 11.12 -10.17 -0.11
N ASN A 59 11.11 -11.18 -0.97
CA ASN A 59 10.59 -12.50 -0.68
C ASN A 59 11.22 -13.53 -1.63
N SER A 60 11.01 -14.83 -1.36
CA SER A 60 11.47 -15.91 -2.25
C SER A 60 12.96 -15.84 -2.61
N GLY A 61 13.79 -15.34 -1.68
CA GLY A 61 15.24 -15.18 -1.88
C GLY A 61 15.65 -14.03 -2.79
N ALA A 62 14.77 -13.07 -3.06
CA ALA A 62 15.07 -11.84 -3.81
C ALA A 62 14.69 -10.60 -2.99
N ASP A 63 15.44 -9.51 -3.17
CA ASP A 63 15.14 -8.18 -2.63
C ASP A 63 14.90 -7.20 -3.79
N PHE A 64 13.94 -6.29 -3.63
CA PHE A 64 13.66 -5.27 -4.63
C PHE A 64 14.89 -4.38 -4.91
N SER A 65 15.66 -4.09 -3.87
CA SER A 65 16.82 -3.22 -3.92
C SER A 65 18.00 -3.81 -4.69
N ASP A 66 17.99 -5.11 -4.98
CA ASP A 66 19.03 -5.79 -5.76
C ASP A 66 19.04 -5.33 -7.23
N GLY A 67 17.92 -4.78 -7.73
CA GLY A 67 17.77 -4.44 -9.15
C GLY A 67 17.82 -5.67 -10.08
N ASP A 68 17.55 -6.87 -9.55
CA ASP A 68 17.41 -8.10 -10.33
C ASP A 68 15.97 -8.21 -10.87
N TYR A 69 15.80 -8.08 -12.19
CA TYR A 69 14.50 -8.18 -12.84
C TYR A 69 13.83 -9.55 -12.65
N GLU A 70 14.59 -10.64 -12.74
CA GLU A 70 14.03 -11.97 -12.54
C GLU A 70 13.72 -12.22 -11.07
N GLY A 71 14.48 -11.63 -10.15
CA GLY A 71 14.17 -11.55 -8.72
C GLY A 71 12.83 -10.88 -8.47
N LEU A 72 12.60 -9.71 -9.06
CA LEU A 72 11.35 -8.98 -8.93
C LEU A 72 10.15 -9.76 -9.51
N LYS A 73 10.34 -10.47 -10.63
CA LYS A 73 9.31 -11.38 -11.17
C LYS A 73 9.03 -12.57 -10.25
N ARG A 74 10.06 -13.16 -9.63
CA ARG A 74 9.88 -14.21 -8.60
C ARG A 74 9.05 -13.68 -7.42
N MET A 75 9.33 -12.45 -6.97
CA MET A 75 8.54 -11.79 -5.93
C MET A 75 7.08 -11.62 -6.34
N ALA A 76 6.82 -11.10 -7.55
CA ALA A 76 5.47 -10.91 -8.09
C ALA A 76 4.70 -12.24 -8.23
N ALA A 77 5.38 -13.34 -8.58
CA ALA A 77 4.77 -14.66 -8.66
C ALA A 77 4.36 -15.20 -7.27
N PHE A 78 5.16 -14.92 -6.25
CA PHE A 78 4.85 -15.31 -4.88
C PHE A 78 3.64 -14.55 -4.34
N TYR A 79 3.60 -13.23 -4.53
CA TYR A 79 2.45 -12.40 -4.15
C TYR A 79 1.13 -12.92 -4.74
N ALA A 80 1.12 -13.29 -6.02
CA ALA A 80 -0.07 -13.80 -6.70
C ALA A 80 -0.59 -15.09 -6.06
N LYS A 81 0.31 -15.98 -5.65
CA LYS A 81 -0.03 -17.22 -4.93
C LYS A 81 -0.62 -16.97 -3.54
N CYS A 82 -0.26 -15.85 -2.92
CA CYS A 82 -0.77 -15.44 -1.60
C CYS A 82 -2.05 -14.60 -1.67
N GLY A 83 -2.62 -14.37 -2.87
CA GLY A 83 -3.81 -13.54 -3.04
C GLY A 83 -3.53 -12.03 -3.03
N VAL A 84 -2.25 -11.62 -3.08
CA VAL A 84 -1.84 -10.23 -3.31
C VAL A 84 -1.87 -9.98 -4.80
N THR A 85 -2.82 -9.18 -5.27
CA THR A 85 -3.01 -8.94 -6.71
C THR A 85 -2.25 -7.71 -7.21
N SER A 86 -1.90 -6.80 -6.30
CA SER A 86 -1.15 -5.58 -6.59
C SER A 86 -0.14 -5.30 -5.49
N PHE A 87 1.00 -4.73 -5.83
CA PHE A 87 2.03 -4.39 -4.85
C PHE A 87 2.85 -3.15 -5.23
N ALA A 88 3.47 -2.55 -4.22
CA ALA A 88 4.49 -1.52 -4.35
C ALA A 88 5.69 -1.91 -3.48
N PRO A 89 6.78 -2.45 -4.05
CA PRO A 89 7.91 -2.90 -3.24
C PRO A 89 8.63 -1.71 -2.60
N ALA A 90 9.18 -1.94 -1.41
CA ALA A 90 9.88 -0.96 -0.60
C ALA A 90 11.40 -1.08 -0.79
N SER A 91 12.07 0.02 -1.12
CA SER A 91 13.54 0.05 -1.19
C SER A 91 14.18 0.01 0.19
N MET A 92 15.47 -0.28 0.24
CA MET A 92 16.29 0.00 1.43
C MET A 92 16.99 1.37 1.32
N THR A 93 17.51 1.87 2.44
CA THR A 93 18.42 3.03 2.48
C THR A 93 19.72 2.67 1.78
N LEU A 94 19.86 3.12 0.53
CA LEU A 94 20.97 2.81 -0.36
C LEU A 94 21.41 4.03 -1.18
N PRO A 95 22.60 3.99 -1.81
CA PRO A 95 23.03 5.00 -2.76
C PRO A 95 22.04 5.16 -3.93
N TYR A 96 21.90 6.38 -4.46
CA TYR A 96 20.91 6.68 -5.50
C TYR A 96 21.13 5.91 -6.81
N ASP A 97 22.36 5.59 -7.18
CA ASP A 97 22.67 4.79 -8.36
C ASP A 97 22.21 3.33 -8.21
N VAL A 98 22.12 2.83 -6.97
CA VAL A 98 21.53 1.52 -6.67
C VAL A 98 20.00 1.61 -6.71
N LEU A 99 19.41 2.63 -6.08
CA LEU A 99 17.97 2.86 -6.15
C LEU A 99 17.48 3.05 -7.59
N GLU A 100 18.22 3.78 -8.41
CA GLU A 100 17.88 4.00 -9.83
C GLU A 100 17.79 2.68 -10.60
N LYS A 101 18.70 1.74 -10.35
CA LYS A 101 18.66 0.39 -10.97
C LYS A 101 17.43 -0.40 -10.53
N ALA A 102 17.13 -0.42 -9.22
CA ALA A 102 15.94 -1.07 -8.70
C ALA A 102 14.65 -0.43 -9.26
N PHE A 103 14.61 0.89 -9.37
CA PHE A 103 13.42 1.59 -9.85
C PHE A 103 13.23 1.39 -11.36
N ALA A 104 14.32 1.20 -12.12
CA ALA A 104 14.27 0.84 -13.52
C ALA A 104 13.65 -0.56 -13.73
N THR A 105 13.96 -1.55 -12.89
CA THR A 105 13.32 -2.88 -13.00
C THR A 105 11.85 -2.84 -12.60
N ALA A 106 11.47 -2.03 -11.60
CA ALA A 106 10.06 -1.78 -11.28
C ALA A 106 9.31 -1.16 -12.47
N LYS A 107 9.91 -0.16 -13.12
CA LYS A 107 9.35 0.47 -14.32
C LYS A 107 9.16 -0.52 -15.46
N GLN A 108 10.14 -1.40 -15.67
CA GLN A 108 10.04 -2.45 -16.67
C GLN A 108 8.89 -3.42 -16.35
N LEU A 109 8.83 -3.93 -15.11
CA LEU A 109 7.77 -4.88 -14.72
C LEU A 109 6.38 -4.26 -14.81
N HIS A 110 6.25 -2.99 -14.43
CA HIS A 110 5.00 -2.23 -14.57
C HIS A 110 4.54 -2.15 -16.03
N ALA A 111 5.45 -1.84 -16.95
CA ALA A 111 5.14 -1.70 -18.37
C ALA A 111 4.83 -3.04 -19.05
N GLU A 112 5.61 -4.08 -18.75
CA GLU A 112 5.41 -5.41 -19.34
C GLU A 112 4.15 -6.09 -18.83
N ALA A 113 3.80 -5.84 -17.55
CA ALA A 113 2.62 -6.37 -16.88
C ALA A 113 2.34 -7.86 -17.22
N PRO A 114 3.28 -8.80 -16.93
CA PRO A 114 3.13 -10.19 -17.34
C PRO A 114 1.89 -10.86 -16.73
N GLU A 115 1.25 -11.74 -17.49
CA GLU A 115 0.11 -12.50 -17.01
C GLU A 115 0.50 -13.47 -15.89
N GLY A 116 -0.43 -13.73 -14.97
CA GLY A 116 -0.23 -14.65 -13.84
C GLY A 116 0.65 -14.12 -12.70
N LEU A 117 1.16 -12.88 -12.80
CA LEU A 117 1.91 -12.21 -11.74
C LEU A 117 1.07 -11.11 -11.08
N SER A 118 1.39 -10.78 -9.84
CA SER A 118 0.86 -9.58 -9.20
C SER A 118 1.27 -8.33 -9.96
N ARG A 119 0.39 -7.34 -10.00
CA ARG A 119 0.65 -6.08 -10.69
C ARG A 119 1.55 -5.19 -9.84
N LEU A 120 2.66 -4.74 -10.41
CA LEU A 120 3.45 -3.67 -9.80
C LEU A 120 2.73 -2.35 -10.05
N MET A 121 2.20 -1.73 -8.99
CA MET A 121 1.39 -0.51 -9.07
C MET A 121 2.13 0.74 -8.58
N GLY A 122 3.32 0.56 -8.03
CA GLY A 122 4.14 1.65 -7.54
C GLY A 122 5.45 1.19 -6.92
N ILE A 123 6.13 2.15 -6.31
CA ILE A 123 7.33 1.95 -5.49
C ILE A 123 7.10 2.69 -4.16
N GLN A 124 7.49 2.06 -3.05
CA GLN A 124 7.71 2.75 -1.79
C GLN A 124 9.21 3.06 -1.68
N MET A 125 9.56 4.34 -1.71
CA MET A 125 10.91 4.80 -1.43
C MET A 125 11.08 4.89 0.09
N GLU A 126 11.43 3.77 0.71
CA GLU A 126 11.74 3.71 2.13
C GLU A 126 13.22 4.05 2.33
N GLY A 127 13.45 5.29 2.78
CA GLY A 127 14.76 5.89 2.94
C GLY A 127 15.23 6.66 1.69
N PRO A 128 16.37 7.36 1.75
CA PRO A 128 17.35 7.35 2.84
C PRO A 128 17.12 8.41 3.94
N TYR A 129 15.95 9.06 3.97
CA TYR A 129 15.69 10.23 4.80
C TYR A 129 15.25 9.91 6.23
N PHE A 130 16.07 9.16 6.97
CA PHE A 130 15.70 8.65 8.29
C PHE A 130 16.55 9.16 9.43
N SER A 131 15.94 9.16 10.62
CA SER A 131 16.60 9.48 11.87
C SER A 131 17.69 8.46 12.16
N TYR A 132 18.92 8.93 12.38
CA TYR A 132 20.01 8.06 12.79
C TYR A 132 19.65 7.22 14.03
N LYS A 133 18.90 7.78 14.97
CA LYS A 133 18.48 7.12 16.21
C LYS A 133 17.47 5.99 16.00
N LYS A 134 16.70 6.02 14.90
CA LYS A 134 15.59 5.10 14.62
C LYS A 134 15.77 4.33 13.31
N ARG A 135 17.02 4.22 12.85
CA ARG A 135 17.40 3.55 11.59
C ARG A 135 17.05 2.07 11.50
N GLY A 136 16.94 1.34 12.61
CA GLY A 136 16.64 -0.09 12.57
C GLY A 136 17.66 -0.87 11.73
N ALA A 137 17.19 -1.60 10.73
CA ALA A 137 18.02 -2.37 9.79
C ALA A 137 18.59 -1.54 8.62
N GLN A 138 18.26 -0.25 8.54
CA GLN A 138 18.73 0.65 7.48
C GLN A 138 20.22 0.96 7.66
N ASN A 139 20.98 0.95 6.55
CA ASN A 139 22.43 1.17 6.62
C ASN A 139 22.73 2.64 7.01
N PRO A 140 23.38 2.88 8.17
CA PRO A 140 23.68 4.23 8.63
C PRO A 140 24.57 5.04 7.68
N ASP A 141 25.43 4.39 6.91
CA ASP A 141 26.39 5.06 6.01
C ASP A 141 25.70 5.72 4.81
N TYR A 142 24.46 5.33 4.52
CA TYR A 142 23.67 5.83 3.41
C TYR A 142 22.51 6.72 3.84
N LEU A 143 22.34 6.96 5.14
CA LEU A 143 21.37 7.93 5.65
C LEU A 143 21.74 9.34 5.16
N LYS A 144 20.71 10.10 4.79
CA LYS A 144 20.86 11.46 4.29
C LYS A 144 19.77 12.35 4.83
N ASP A 145 20.07 13.64 4.93
CA ASP A 145 19.02 14.64 5.08
C ASP A 145 18.13 14.65 3.82
N PRO A 146 16.84 15.01 3.97
CA PRO A 146 15.89 15.12 2.86
C PRO A 146 16.43 15.94 1.68
N ASP A 147 16.47 15.32 0.50
CA ASP A 147 16.97 15.90 -0.75
C ASP A 147 15.90 15.80 -1.84
N PHE A 148 15.19 16.90 -2.09
CA PHE A 148 14.11 16.90 -3.06
C PHE A 148 14.61 16.73 -4.50
N GLU A 149 15.77 17.28 -4.86
CA GLU A 149 16.28 17.20 -6.23
C GLU A 149 16.75 15.78 -6.56
N GLY A 150 17.39 15.10 -5.60
CA GLY A 150 17.73 13.69 -5.71
C GLY A 150 16.50 12.79 -5.84
N PHE A 151 15.52 12.99 -4.95
CA PHE A 151 14.23 12.30 -5.03
C PHE A 151 13.54 12.54 -6.39
N LYS A 152 13.47 13.79 -6.85
CA LYS A 152 12.79 14.14 -8.11
C LYS A 152 13.42 13.45 -9.31
N LYS A 153 14.76 13.33 -9.35
CA LYS A 153 15.47 12.58 -10.39
C LYS A 153 15.08 11.10 -10.39
N LEU A 154 15.03 10.46 -9.22
CA LEU A 154 14.58 9.06 -9.10
C LEU A 154 13.11 8.89 -9.51
N TYR A 155 12.25 9.80 -9.06
CA TYR A 155 10.84 9.85 -9.40
C TYR A 155 10.64 9.94 -10.93
N GLU A 156 11.30 10.89 -11.59
CA GLU A 156 11.23 11.07 -13.04
C GLU A 156 11.84 9.88 -13.79
N GLY A 157 12.98 9.36 -13.33
CA GLY A 157 13.66 8.21 -13.94
C GLY A 157 12.79 6.96 -13.96
N CYS A 158 12.06 6.70 -12.88
CA CYS A 158 11.11 5.59 -12.79
C CYS A 158 9.77 5.87 -13.48
N GLY A 159 9.59 7.03 -14.12
CA GLY A 159 8.35 7.41 -14.80
C GLY A 159 7.20 7.77 -13.85
N GLY A 160 7.51 8.28 -12.66
CA GLY A 160 6.54 8.68 -11.65
C GLY A 160 5.91 7.51 -10.89
N LEU A 161 6.60 6.36 -10.84
CA LEU A 161 6.10 5.16 -10.17
C LEU A 161 6.23 5.19 -8.64
N VAL A 162 7.00 6.09 -8.05
CA VAL A 162 7.01 6.24 -6.59
C VAL A 162 5.65 6.72 -6.11
N ARG A 163 4.99 5.90 -5.28
CA ARG A 163 3.67 6.19 -4.71
C ARG A 163 3.76 6.63 -3.26
N ILE A 164 4.79 6.16 -2.56
CA ILE A 164 5.04 6.46 -1.16
C ILE A 164 6.52 6.82 -1.04
N VAL A 165 6.83 7.94 -0.39
CA VAL A 165 8.19 8.26 0.05
C VAL A 165 8.20 8.46 1.55
N ASP A 166 9.16 7.84 2.22
CA ASP A 166 9.26 7.86 3.66
C ASP A 166 10.30 8.89 4.11
N VAL A 167 9.96 9.64 5.16
CA VAL A 167 10.84 10.67 5.72
C VAL A 167 10.65 10.80 7.22
N ALA A 168 11.75 11.03 7.93
CA ALA A 168 11.75 11.45 9.33
C ALA A 168 11.57 12.98 9.40
N PRO A 169 10.44 13.48 9.95
CA PRO A 169 10.09 14.89 9.89
C PRO A 169 10.99 15.80 10.75
N GLU A 170 11.76 15.27 11.69
CA GLU A 170 12.72 16.05 12.49
C GLU A 170 14.00 16.40 11.74
N LEU A 171 14.26 15.81 10.56
CA LEU A 171 15.50 16.04 9.84
C LEU A 171 15.56 17.46 9.25
N PRO A 172 16.74 18.08 9.20
CA PRO A 172 16.94 19.35 8.51
C PRO A 172 16.40 19.31 7.07
N GLY A 173 15.55 20.27 6.71
CA GLY A 173 14.96 20.33 5.36
C GLY A 173 13.75 19.43 5.11
N ALA A 174 13.33 18.60 6.08
CA ALA A 174 12.17 17.72 5.92
C ALA A 174 10.89 18.48 5.56
N ALA A 175 10.59 19.59 6.24
CA ALA A 175 9.37 20.36 5.96
C ALA A 175 9.30 20.88 4.51
N GLU A 176 10.42 21.35 3.96
CA GLU A 176 10.50 21.79 2.56
C GLU A 176 10.38 20.60 1.60
N PHE A 177 11.08 19.51 1.90
CA PHE A 177 10.97 18.28 1.13
C PHE A 177 9.53 17.79 1.05
N VAL A 178 8.85 17.67 2.18
CA VAL A 178 7.44 17.21 2.26
C VAL A 178 6.52 18.14 1.47
N ALA A 179 6.70 19.46 1.59
CA ALA A 179 5.89 20.43 0.87
C ALA A 179 5.97 20.27 -0.65
N LYS A 180 7.10 19.83 -1.19
CA LYS A 180 7.30 19.56 -2.62
C LYS A 180 6.93 18.12 -3.02
N ALA A 181 7.32 17.13 -2.22
CA ALA A 181 7.12 15.71 -2.52
C ALA A 181 5.64 15.28 -2.49
N LYS A 182 4.82 15.92 -1.63
CA LYS A 182 3.37 15.65 -1.53
C LYS A 182 2.60 15.96 -2.82
N GLU A 183 3.14 16.82 -3.69
CA GLU A 183 2.54 17.15 -4.99
C GLU A 183 2.80 16.03 -6.03
N LEU A 184 3.74 15.12 -5.75
CA LEU A 184 4.16 14.04 -6.64
C LEU A 184 3.68 12.65 -6.18
N CYS A 185 3.65 12.41 -4.86
CA CYS A 185 3.28 11.13 -4.26
C CYS A 185 2.88 11.28 -2.78
N THR A 186 2.45 10.19 -2.13
CA THR A 186 2.17 10.20 -0.70
C THR A 186 3.47 10.27 0.09
N VAL A 187 3.55 11.21 1.04
CA VAL A 187 4.64 11.26 2.01
C VAL A 187 4.22 10.54 3.29
N SER A 188 5.02 9.59 3.73
CA SER A 188 4.84 8.81 4.95
C SER A 188 5.88 9.21 6.00
N ILE A 189 5.46 9.28 7.26
CA ILE A 189 6.36 9.52 8.40
C ILE A 189 6.88 8.16 8.87
N ALA A 190 8.20 7.95 8.78
CA ALA A 190 8.83 6.68 9.19
C ALA A 190 10.21 6.91 9.81
N HIS A 191 10.69 5.91 10.55
CA HIS A 191 12.02 5.90 11.19
C HIS A 191 12.38 7.23 11.87
N THR A 192 11.47 7.73 12.70
CA THR A 192 11.52 9.06 13.29
C THR A 192 11.64 9.01 14.82
N ASP A 193 12.45 9.92 15.36
CA ASP A 193 12.56 10.26 16.79
C ASP A 193 11.77 11.55 17.11
N SER A 194 10.87 11.99 16.21
CA SER A 194 10.04 13.16 16.40
C SER A 194 9.07 13.00 17.56
N ASP A 195 8.81 14.11 18.25
CA ASP A 195 7.68 14.21 19.16
C ASP A 195 6.35 14.34 18.40
N TYR A 196 5.25 14.27 19.15
CA TYR A 196 3.90 14.37 18.60
C TYR A 196 3.65 15.68 17.84
N ASP A 197 4.17 16.80 18.37
CA ASP A 197 3.91 18.11 17.79
C ASP A 197 4.62 18.29 16.44
N HIS A 198 5.86 17.80 16.32
CA HIS A 198 6.60 17.76 15.06
C HIS A 198 5.95 16.83 14.03
N ALA A 199 5.54 15.62 14.45
CA ALA A 199 4.87 14.67 13.56
C ALA A 199 3.52 15.22 13.05
N ARG A 200 2.76 15.92 13.90
CA ARG A 200 1.49 16.56 13.50
C ARG A 200 1.71 17.77 12.58
N ALA A 201 2.80 18.51 12.77
CA ALA A 201 3.11 19.68 11.96
C ALA A 201 3.62 19.32 10.56
N ALA A 202 4.10 18.08 10.35
CA ALA A 202 4.51 17.59 9.05
C ALA A 202 3.27 17.49 8.12
N PRO A 203 3.26 18.20 6.97
CA PRO A 203 2.11 18.17 6.06
C PRO A 203 2.07 16.84 5.28
N THR A 204 1.50 15.79 5.86
CA THR A 204 1.26 14.52 5.16
C THR A 204 0.18 14.70 4.09
N CYS A 205 0.17 13.83 3.08
CA CYS A 205 -0.78 13.89 1.98
C CYS A 205 -2.23 14.01 2.48
N THR A 206 -2.95 15.03 2.02
CA THR A 206 -4.32 15.35 2.43
C THR A 206 -5.36 14.96 1.40
N THR A 207 -4.99 14.32 0.28
CA THR A 207 -5.95 13.94 -0.75
C THR A 207 -6.96 12.94 -0.18
N PRO A 208 -8.24 13.31 -0.03
CA PRO A 208 -9.27 12.36 0.35
C PRO A 208 -9.40 11.33 -0.76
N CYS A 209 -9.56 10.05 -0.39
CA CYS A 209 -10.05 9.05 -1.32
C CYS A 209 -11.36 9.58 -1.94
N PRO A 210 -11.53 9.66 -3.27
CA PRO A 210 -12.74 10.19 -3.86
C PRO A 210 -13.94 9.34 -3.37
N PRO A 211 -15.03 9.96 -2.88
CA PRO A 211 -16.21 9.20 -2.50
C PRO A 211 -16.74 8.51 -3.76
N SER A 212 -16.79 7.18 -3.74
CA SER A 212 -17.60 6.43 -4.70
C SER A 212 -19.02 6.95 -4.63
N THR A 213 -19.57 7.25 -5.81
CA THR A 213 -20.88 7.87 -6.02
C THR A 213 -22.03 7.21 -5.25
N THR A 214 -22.89 8.07 -4.70
CA THR A 214 -24.26 7.84 -4.20
C THR A 214 -24.43 6.89 -2.99
N ALA A 215 -24.24 7.43 -1.79
CA ALA A 215 -24.94 6.96 -0.59
C ALA A 215 -25.76 8.12 -0.01
N THR A 216 -27.09 8.01 -0.11
CA THR A 216 -28.07 8.93 0.49
C THR A 216 -27.95 8.87 2.03
N PRO A 217 -27.96 10.01 2.75
CA PRO A 217 -27.77 9.98 4.20
C PRO A 217 -29.02 9.43 4.91
N ALA A 218 -28.89 8.30 5.58
CA ALA A 218 -29.91 7.80 6.50
C ALA A 218 -29.93 8.65 7.78
N SER A 219 -31.11 9.15 8.14
CA SER A 219 -31.37 9.87 9.39
C SER A 219 -31.45 8.91 10.58
N PHE A 220 -30.66 9.14 11.62
CA PHE A 220 -30.72 8.40 12.89
C PHE A 220 -31.73 9.04 13.89
N PRO A 221 -32.44 8.23 14.71
CA PRO A 221 -33.40 8.71 15.71
C PRO A 221 -32.74 9.35 16.96
N PRO A 222 -33.47 10.16 17.75
CA PRO A 222 -32.90 11.22 18.60
C PRO A 222 -32.29 10.79 19.94
N GLN A 223 -32.31 9.50 20.32
CA GLN A 223 -31.97 9.07 21.68
C GLN A 223 -30.50 8.69 21.94
N TRP A 224 -29.60 8.84 20.98
CA TRP A 224 -28.15 8.56 21.15
C TRP A 224 -27.27 9.77 20.85
N ARG A 225 -27.40 10.84 21.65
CA ARG A 225 -26.43 11.96 21.65
C ARG A 225 -25.56 11.93 22.91
N PRO A 226 -24.34 11.36 22.89
CA PRO A 226 -23.25 11.89 23.70
C PRO A 226 -22.74 13.18 23.04
N ARG A 227 -22.22 14.12 23.84
CA ARG A 227 -21.74 15.43 23.37
C ARG A 227 -20.58 15.26 22.38
N ALA A 228 -20.90 15.22 21.08
CA ALA A 228 -19.93 15.24 20.00
C ALA A 228 -19.79 16.68 19.49
N PHE A 229 -18.66 17.30 19.82
CA PHE A 229 -18.14 18.44 19.08
C PHE A 229 -17.89 18.00 17.63
N ARG A 230 -18.31 18.80 16.66
CA ARG A 230 -18.11 18.51 15.23
C ARG A 230 -16.61 18.47 14.91
N LEU A 231 -16.04 17.27 14.82
CA LEU A 231 -14.79 17.05 14.10
C LEU A 231 -15.13 16.86 12.62
N ARG A 232 -14.98 17.93 11.85
CA ARG A 232 -14.88 17.85 10.39
C ARG A 232 -13.40 17.60 10.06
N SER A 233 -13.18 16.71 9.08
CA SER A 233 -11.90 16.30 8.48
C SER A 233 -11.13 15.25 9.27
N PHE A 234 -11.31 13.97 8.90
CA PHE A 234 -10.34 12.92 9.15
C PHE A 234 -9.18 13.09 8.16
N ALA A 235 -7.99 13.41 8.67
CA ALA A 235 -6.73 13.21 7.96
C ALA A 235 -6.27 11.78 8.25
N THR A 236 -6.09 10.96 7.22
CA THR A 236 -5.56 9.61 7.39
C THR A 236 -4.04 9.69 7.44
N VAL A 237 -3.48 9.69 8.66
CA VAL A 237 -2.06 9.34 8.84
C VAL A 237 -1.97 7.82 8.62
N THR A 238 -1.31 7.39 7.54
CA THR A 238 -1.00 5.97 7.36
C THR A 238 0.30 5.70 8.11
N ILE A 239 0.20 5.11 9.30
CA ILE A 239 1.35 4.61 10.05
C ILE A 239 1.48 3.12 9.71
N SER A 240 2.49 2.72 8.93
CA SER A 240 2.84 1.31 8.78
C SER A 240 3.51 0.83 10.08
N ILE A 241 2.83 -0.04 10.82
CA ILE A 241 3.38 -0.72 11.99
C ILE A 241 3.79 -2.13 11.51
N LEU A 242 5.10 -2.39 11.40
CA LEU A 242 5.58 -3.78 11.22
C LEU A 242 5.47 -4.53 12.56
N PRO A 243 4.84 -5.71 12.60
CA PRO A 243 5.09 -6.66 13.67
C PRO A 243 6.48 -7.26 13.46
N LEU A 244 7.49 -6.72 14.14
CA LEU A 244 8.77 -7.41 14.33
C LEU A 244 8.54 -8.56 15.30
N SER A 245 8.27 -9.78 14.79
CA SER A 245 8.34 -11.00 15.60
C SER A 245 9.44 -11.92 15.08
N VAL A 246 10.61 -11.85 15.72
CA VAL A 246 11.59 -12.95 15.74
C VAL A 246 11.39 -13.68 17.07
N SER A 247 10.38 -14.56 17.15
CA SER A 247 10.23 -15.54 18.24
C SER A 247 9.14 -16.58 17.91
N PRO A 248 9.36 -17.88 18.14
CA PRO A 248 8.37 -18.92 17.88
C PRO A 248 7.45 -19.10 19.09
N SER A 249 6.32 -18.40 19.14
CA SER A 249 5.21 -18.77 20.03
C SER A 249 3.88 -18.17 19.56
N PRO A 250 2.77 -18.93 19.60
CA PRO A 250 1.51 -18.55 18.97
C PRO A 250 0.66 -17.66 19.89
N CYS A 251 -0.26 -16.90 19.27
CA CYS A 251 -1.32 -16.08 19.88
C CYS A 251 -0.92 -14.69 20.42
N SER A 252 -1.20 -13.66 19.63
CA SER A 252 -2.16 -12.60 20.03
C SER A 252 -2.37 -11.61 18.87
N VAL A 253 -3.30 -11.93 17.96
CA VAL A 253 -3.92 -10.94 17.09
C VAL A 253 -5.27 -10.60 17.71
N THR A 254 -5.30 -9.60 18.57
CA THR A 254 -6.55 -8.95 18.96
C THR A 254 -6.72 -7.71 18.10
N GLY A 255 -7.79 -7.70 17.29
CA GLY A 255 -8.60 -6.58 16.77
C GLY A 255 -7.92 -5.25 16.44
N TRP A 256 -8.41 -4.47 15.50
CA TRP A 256 -9.71 -3.82 15.60
C TRP A 256 -10.10 -3.22 14.24
N CYS A 257 -11.41 -3.01 14.11
CA CYS A 257 -12.20 -2.52 12.99
C CYS A 257 -11.66 -1.31 12.22
#